data_AF-M6FCV0-F1
#
_entry.id   AF-M6FCV0-F1
#
_cell.length_a   1.000
_cell.length_b   1.000
_cell.length_c   1.000
_cell.angle_alpha   90.00
_cell.angle_beta   90.00
_cell.angle_gamma   90.00
#
_symmetry.space_group_name_H-M   'P 1'
#
loop_
_entity.id
_entity.type
_entity.pdbx_description
1 polymer ?
#
loop_
_entity_poly.entity_id
_entity_poly.type
_entity_poly.pdbx_seq_one_letter_code
_entity_poly.pdbx_strand_id
1 'polypeptide(L)'
;MHETNIENILEYPNLVRKLLQTGWYPNQILEWKKTKFNGRKKSIQTEEKTLLILAMENNLIPAETVRVLLKYGANPGLGVKRNSEGKEYMFYPLAAINLNGNNILKESKQKILIDWKK
;
A
#
# COMPACT_ATOMS: atom_id res chain seq x y z
N MET A 1 15.41 2.10 -5.77
CA MET A 1 14.84 2.95 -4.70
C MET A 1 14.86 2.14 -3.41
N HIS A 2 15.26 2.73 -2.28
CA HIS A 2 15.08 2.10 -0.97
C HIS A 2 13.60 2.15 -0.57
N GLU A 3 13.11 1.13 0.13
CA GLU A 3 11.71 0.96 0.58
C GLU A 3 11.15 2.23 1.27
N THR A 4 11.94 2.83 2.17
CA THR A 4 11.60 4.08 2.88
C THR A 4 11.39 5.26 1.93
N ASN A 5 12.09 5.29 0.79
CA ASN A 5 11.95 6.40 -0.16
C ASN A 5 10.59 6.38 -0.86
N ILE A 6 10.02 5.19 -1.11
CA ILE A 6 8.70 5.09 -1.77
C ILE A 6 7.61 5.55 -0.81
N GLU A 7 7.65 5.11 0.45
CA GLU A 7 6.69 5.55 1.47
C GLU A 7 6.76 7.07 1.67
N ASN A 8 7.96 7.64 1.78
CA ASN A 8 8.17 9.09 1.87
C ASN A 8 7.63 9.83 0.64
N ILE A 9 7.80 9.30 -0.58
CA ILE A 9 7.23 9.90 -1.79
C ILE A 9 5.69 9.91 -1.71
N LEU A 10 5.10 8.82 -1.23
CA LEU A 10 3.64 8.68 -1.14
C LEU A 10 3.00 9.64 -0.12
N GLU A 11 3.75 10.19 0.82
CA GLU A 11 3.27 11.25 1.72
C GLU A 11 2.94 12.56 1.00
N TYR A 12 3.44 12.77 -0.23
CA TYR A 12 3.27 14.00 -1.00
C TYR A 12 2.43 13.77 -2.27
N PRO A 13 1.09 13.91 -2.23
CA PRO A 13 0.20 13.64 -3.36
C PRO A 13 0.56 14.39 -4.66
N ASN A 14 1.06 15.62 -4.52
CA ASN A 14 1.48 16.44 -5.67
C ASN A 14 2.73 15.86 -6.36
N LEU A 15 3.67 15.30 -5.59
CA LEU A 15 4.84 14.63 -6.13
C LEU A 15 4.44 13.33 -6.81
N VAL A 16 3.60 12.51 -6.14
CA VAL A 16 3.04 11.27 -6.70
C VAL A 16 2.35 11.55 -8.03
N ARG A 17 1.51 12.58 -8.09
CA ARG A 17 0.82 13.02 -9.32
C ARG A 17 1.80 13.31 -10.45
N LYS A 18 2.85 14.10 -10.19
CA LYS A 18 3.87 14.41 -11.20
C LYS A 18 4.58 13.15 -11.69
N LEU A 19 4.97 12.26 -10.77
CA LEU A 19 5.66 11.02 -11.11
C LEU A 19 4.80 10.12 -12.00
N LEU A 20 3.51 9.96 -11.67
CA LEU A 20 2.55 9.20 -12.48
C LEU A 20 2.35 9.81 -13.88
N GLN A 21 2.32 11.14 -13.98
CA GLN A 21 2.28 11.83 -15.28
C GLN A 21 3.54 11.61 -16.13
N THR A 22 4.69 11.45 -15.48
CA THR A 22 5.99 11.23 -16.15
C THR A 22 6.33 9.76 -16.38
N GLY A 23 5.38 8.84 -16.17
CA GLY A 23 5.53 7.42 -16.49
C GLY A 23 5.74 6.48 -15.31
N TRP A 24 5.56 6.93 -14.06
CA TRP A 24 5.54 6.01 -12.93
C TRP A 24 4.31 5.09 -13.01
N TYR A 25 4.51 3.78 -12.90
CA TYR A 25 3.45 2.80 -13.09
C TYR A 25 2.64 2.58 -11.79
N PRO A 26 1.34 2.91 -11.74
CA PRO A 26 0.53 2.88 -10.51
C PRO A 26 0.30 1.47 -9.95
N ASN A 27 0.36 0.45 -10.81
CA ASN A 27 0.16 -0.96 -10.47
C ASN A 27 1.48 -1.72 -10.29
N GLN A 28 2.58 -1.00 -10.06
CA GLN A 28 3.87 -1.62 -9.81
C GLN A 28 3.79 -2.50 -8.55
N ILE A 29 4.17 -3.77 -8.72
CA ILE A 29 4.40 -4.71 -7.62
C ILE A 29 5.84 -4.52 -7.16
N LEU A 30 5.99 -4.40 -5.85
CA LEU A 30 7.22 -4.10 -5.17
C LEU A 30 7.44 -5.13 -4.07
N GLU A 31 8.68 -5.50 -3.83
CA GLU A 31 9.07 -6.45 -2.79
C GLU A 31 9.56 -5.69 -1.55
N TRP A 32 8.98 -6.03 -0.39
CA TRP A 32 9.35 -5.51 0.92
C TRP A 32 10.00 -6.60 1.78
N LYS A 33 11.19 -6.33 2.31
CA LYS A 33 11.86 -7.27 3.22
C LYS A 33 11.46 -7.00 4.66
N LYS A 34 10.60 -7.85 5.20
CA LYS A 34 10.20 -7.81 6.59
C LYS A 34 11.02 -8.77 7.42
N THR A 35 11.59 -8.26 8.50
CA THR A 35 12.20 -9.12 9.51
C THR A 35 11.12 -9.69 10.41
N LYS A 36 11.05 -11.03 10.53
CA LYS A 36 10.18 -11.72 11.48
C LYS A 36 11.03 -12.41 12.54
N PHE A 37 10.65 -12.20 13.80
CA PHE A 37 11.26 -12.84 14.96
C PHE A 37 10.31 -13.91 15.50
N ASN A 38 10.76 -15.17 15.49
CA ASN A 38 10.09 -16.27 16.20
C ASN A 38 10.99 -16.69 17.37
N GLY A 39 10.79 -16.06 18.54
CA GLY A 39 11.69 -16.19 19.68
C GLY A 39 13.09 -15.65 19.35
N ARG A 40 14.11 -16.50 19.44
CA ARG A 40 15.52 -16.14 19.14
C ARG A 40 15.90 -16.23 17.66
N LYS A 41 15.04 -16.80 16.79
CA LYS A 41 15.35 -16.94 15.36
C LYS A 41 14.85 -15.74 14.58
N LYS A 42 15.77 -15.06 13.90
CA LYS A 42 15.52 -14.00 12.92
C LYS A 42 15.35 -14.63 11.54
N SER A 43 14.25 -14.33 10.87
CA SER A 43 14.01 -14.70 9.48
C SER A 43 13.66 -13.45 8.68
N ILE A 44 14.04 -13.42 7.41
CA ILE A 44 13.66 -12.37 6.47
C ILE A 44 12.54 -12.95 5.60
N GLN A 45 11.39 -12.33 5.61
CA GLN A 45 10.27 -12.65 4.74
C GLN A 45 10.12 -11.53 3.73
N THR A 46 10.01 -11.88 2.45
CA THR A 46 9.67 -10.92 1.40
C THR A 46 8.15 -10.87 1.27
N GLU A 47 7.57 -9.68 1.36
CA GLU A 47 6.16 -9.42 1.14
C GLU A 47 6.02 -8.57 -0.13
N GLU A 48 5.18 -8.99 -1.06
CA GLU A 48 4.80 -8.14 -2.19
C GLU A 48 3.82 -7.05 -1.74
N LYS A 49 3.92 -5.87 -2.33
CA LYS A 49 3.00 -4.75 -2.15
C LYS A 49 2.83 -3.95 -3.44
N THR A 50 1.65 -3.35 -3.61
CA THR A 50 1.43 -2.30 -4.62
C THR A 50 1.53 -0.93 -3.97
N LEU A 51 1.67 0.13 -4.78
CA LEU A 51 1.60 1.52 -4.30
C LEU A 51 0.30 1.80 -3.55
N LEU A 52 -0.80 1.23 -4.02
CA LEU A 52 -2.10 1.37 -3.38
C LEU A 52 -2.17 0.66 -2.02
N ILE A 53 -1.61 -0.56 -1.91
CA ILE A 53 -1.53 -1.28 -0.61
C ILE A 53 -0.70 -0.48 0.39
N LEU A 54 0.46 0.06 -0.01
CA LEU A 54 1.29 0.91 0.86
C LEU A 54 0.53 2.14 1.36
N ALA A 55 -0.15 2.84 0.45
CA ALA A 55 -0.95 4.00 0.77
C ALA A 55 -2.09 3.69 1.76
N MET A 56 -2.62 2.47 1.75
CA MET A 56 -3.66 2.04 2.70
C MET A 56 -3.07 1.64 4.08
N GLU A 57 -1.90 1.01 4.12
CA GLU A 57 -1.27 0.53 5.37
C GLU A 57 -0.63 1.65 6.21
N ASN A 58 -0.03 2.64 5.56
CA ASN A 58 0.74 3.67 6.27
C ASN A 58 -0.16 4.86 6.67
N ASN A 59 -0.20 5.17 7.97
CA ASN A 59 -1.00 6.26 8.52
C ASN A 59 -0.42 7.66 8.28
N LEU A 60 0.84 7.76 7.81
CA LEU A 60 1.45 9.03 7.41
C LEU A 60 1.04 9.43 5.99
N ILE A 61 0.70 8.45 5.15
CA ILE A 61 0.26 8.71 3.78
C ILE A 61 -1.16 9.31 3.80
N PRO A 62 -1.39 10.50 3.22
CA PRO A 62 -2.70 11.13 3.23
C PRO A 62 -3.69 10.41 2.30
N ALA A 63 -5.00 10.55 2.60
CA ALA A 63 -6.06 9.97 1.79
C ALA A 63 -6.07 10.50 0.34
N GLU A 64 -5.59 11.72 0.12
CA GLU A 64 -5.44 12.30 -1.22
C GLU A 64 -4.49 11.49 -2.11
N THR A 65 -3.43 10.87 -1.54
CA THR A 65 -2.54 9.99 -2.32
C THR A 65 -3.30 8.78 -2.86
N VAL A 66 -4.24 8.21 -2.09
CA VAL A 66 -5.11 7.12 -2.55
C VAL A 66 -5.96 7.58 -3.75
N ARG A 67 -6.58 8.76 -3.66
CA ARG A 67 -7.36 9.35 -4.77
C ARG A 67 -6.50 9.54 -6.02
N VAL A 68 -5.28 10.07 -5.85
CA VAL A 68 -4.34 10.27 -6.96
C VAL A 68 -3.98 8.95 -7.61
N LEU A 69 -3.58 7.93 -6.84
CA LEU A 69 -3.25 6.61 -7.39
C LEU A 69 -4.40 6.02 -8.21
N LEU A 70 -5.63 6.05 -7.67
CA LEU A 70 -6.83 5.55 -8.36
C LEU A 70 -7.12 6.33 -9.66
N LYS A 71 -7.05 7.66 -9.61
CA LYS A 71 -7.27 8.53 -10.79
C LYS A 71 -6.33 8.23 -11.95
N TYR A 72 -5.10 7.79 -11.65
CA TYR A 72 -4.09 7.45 -12.65
C TYR A 72 -4.07 5.95 -13.00
N GLY A 73 -5.06 5.16 -12.55
CA GLY A 73 -5.24 3.78 -12.99
C GLY A 73 -4.71 2.72 -12.02
N ALA A 74 -4.44 3.06 -10.75
CA ALA A 74 -4.21 2.04 -9.74
C ALA A 74 -5.47 1.15 -9.59
N ASN A 75 -5.29 -0.16 -9.67
CA ASN A 75 -6.36 -1.14 -9.63
C ASN A 75 -6.70 -1.50 -8.18
N PRO A 76 -7.88 -1.13 -7.65
CA PRO A 76 -8.29 -1.45 -6.28
C PRO A 76 -8.61 -2.94 -6.06
N GLY A 77 -8.65 -3.74 -7.13
CA GLY A 77 -8.76 -5.20 -7.11
C GLY A 77 -7.44 -5.94 -7.30
N LEU A 78 -6.31 -5.24 -7.48
CA LEU A 78 -5.01 -5.88 -7.63
C LEU A 78 -4.49 -6.35 -6.26
N GLY A 79 -4.63 -7.65 -6.01
CA GLY A 79 -4.07 -8.31 -4.83
C GLY A 79 -2.64 -8.78 -5.06
N VAL A 80 -1.92 -8.96 -3.97
CA VAL A 80 -0.53 -9.48 -3.95
C VAL A 80 -0.46 -10.73 -3.08
N LYS A 81 0.51 -11.61 -3.33
CA LYS A 81 0.64 -12.83 -2.54
C LYS A 81 1.23 -12.52 -1.17
N ARG A 82 0.65 -13.11 -0.13
CA ARG A 82 1.19 -13.10 1.24
C ARG A 82 1.15 -14.49 1.83
N ASN A 83 2.08 -14.74 2.75
CA ASN A 83 2.14 -15.98 3.51
C ASN A 83 1.89 -15.70 4.99
N SER A 84 0.89 -16.36 5.55
CA SER A 84 0.66 -16.36 7.00
C SER A 84 0.63 -17.79 7.49
N GLU A 85 1.49 -18.13 8.45
CA GLU A 85 1.53 -19.46 9.09
C GLU A 85 1.62 -20.63 8.08
N GLY A 86 2.34 -20.43 6.98
CA GLY A 86 2.51 -21.45 5.93
C GLY A 86 1.35 -21.56 4.94
N LYS A 87 0.34 -20.69 5.02
CA LYS A 87 -0.75 -20.60 4.04
C LYS A 87 -0.58 -19.36 3.17
N GLU A 88 -0.53 -19.57 1.86
CA GLU A 88 -0.56 -18.49 0.86
C GLU A 88 -1.99 -17.96 0.74
N TYR A 89 -2.13 -16.64 0.69
CA TYR A 89 -3.39 -15.96 0.44
C TYR A 89 -3.17 -14.67 -0.37
N MET A 90 -4.23 -14.21 -1.03
CA MET A 90 -4.22 -12.93 -1.75
C MET A 90 -4.56 -11.78 -0.80
N PHE A 91 -3.69 -10.79 -0.73
CA PHE A 91 -3.87 -9.59 0.07
C PHE A 91 -4.24 -8.41 -0.80
N TYR A 92 -5.37 -7.77 -0.50
CA TYR A 92 -5.96 -6.71 -1.32
C TYR A 92 -5.89 -5.33 -0.64
N PRO A 93 -5.93 -4.22 -1.39
CA PRO A 93 -5.92 -2.86 -0.83
C PRO A 93 -6.98 -2.60 0.26
N LEU A 94 -8.16 -3.19 0.13
CA LEU A 94 -9.24 -3.04 1.12
C LEU A 94 -9.01 -3.84 2.41
N ALA A 95 -8.13 -4.85 2.39
CA ALA A 95 -7.68 -5.57 3.59
C ALA A 95 -6.45 -4.90 4.23
N ALA A 96 -5.82 -3.97 3.50
CA ALA A 96 -4.57 -3.32 3.88
C ALA A 96 -4.73 -2.16 4.86
N ILE A 97 -5.93 -1.97 5.41
CA ILE A 97 -6.16 -0.91 6.38
C ILE A 97 -5.53 -1.24 7.72
N ASN A 98 -4.68 -0.35 8.19
CA ASN A 98 -4.08 -0.45 9.51
C ASN A 98 -5.14 -0.28 10.61
N LEU A 99 -5.33 -1.34 11.41
CA LEU A 99 -6.34 -1.38 12.46
C LEU A 99 -5.98 -0.53 13.70
N ASN A 100 -4.69 -0.21 13.88
CA ASN A 100 -4.19 0.49 15.08
C ASN A 100 -3.90 1.98 14.83
N GLY A 101 -4.39 2.54 13.73
CA GLY A 101 -4.10 3.90 13.25
C GLY A 101 -5.15 4.97 13.56
N ASN A 102 -4.95 6.17 13.00
CA ASN A 102 -5.94 7.25 13.05
C ASN A 102 -7.23 6.83 12.32
N ASN A 103 -8.31 6.64 13.10
CA ASN A 103 -9.60 6.17 12.59
C ASN A 103 -10.18 7.07 11.49
N ILE A 104 -10.06 8.40 11.61
CA ILE A 104 -10.62 9.34 10.62
C ILE A 104 -9.94 9.19 9.26
N LEU A 105 -8.61 9.11 9.25
CA LEU A 105 -7.84 8.94 8.02
C LEU A 105 -8.12 7.57 7.38
N LYS A 106 -8.20 6.53 8.20
CA LYS A 106 -8.55 5.17 7.80
C LYS A 106 -9.92 5.12 7.12
N GLU A 107 -10.95 5.66 7.76
CA GLU A 107 -12.31 5.70 7.22
C GLU A 107 -12.36 6.49 5.91
N SER A 108 -11.60 7.59 5.83
CA SER A 108 -11.49 8.38 4.60
C SER A 108 -10.90 7.57 3.45
N LYS A 109 -9.81 6.83 3.68
CA LYS A 109 -9.17 5.96 2.66
C LYS A 109 -10.09 4.81 2.25
N GLN A 110 -10.77 4.16 3.20
CA GLN A 110 -11.75 3.10 2.93
C GLN A 110 -12.89 3.62 2.06
N LYS A 111 -13.47 4.77 2.44
CA LYS A 111 -14.57 5.39 1.71
C LYS A 111 -14.17 5.70 0.27
N ILE A 112 -13.00 6.29 0.04
CA ILE A 112 -12.48 6.53 -1.30
C ILE A 112 -12.44 5.24 -2.12
N LEU A 113 -11.91 4.15 -1.55
CA LEU A 113 -11.74 2.89 -2.27
C LEU A 113 -13.08 2.20 -2.57
N ILE A 114 -14.04 2.29 -1.65
CA ILE A 114 -15.40 1.75 -1.82
C ILE A 114 -16.17 2.54 -2.87
N ASP A 115 -16.15 3.87 -2.78
CA ASP A 115 -16.89 4.73 -3.69
C ASP A 115 -16.29 4.72 -5.10
N TRP A 116 -14.99 4.41 -5.26
CA TRP A 116 -14.38 4.24 -6.58
C TRP A 116 -14.79 2.95 -7.31
N LYS A 117 -15.27 1.94 -6.58
CA LYS A 117 -15.77 0.69 -7.17
C LYS A 117 -17.25 0.74 -7.58
N LYS A 118 -17.98 1.78 -7.15
CA LYS A 118 -19.37 2.01 -7.53
C LYS A 118 -19.44 2.75 -8.86
#